data_AF-A0AAF0RA16-F1
#
_entry.id   AF-A0AAF0RA16-F1
#
_cell.length_a   1.000
_cell.length_b   1.000
_cell.length_c   1.000
_cell.angle_alpha   90.00
_cell.angle_beta   90.00
_cell.angle_gamma   90.00
#
_symmetry.space_group_name_H-M   'P 1'
#
loop_
_entity.id
_entity.type
_entity.pdbx_description
1 polymer ?
#
loop_
_entity_poly.entity_id
_entity_poly.type
_entity_poly.pdbx_seq_one_letter_code
_entity_poly.pdbx_strand_id
1 'polypeptide(L)'
;MQAMTKLTYTAIVQHARKGKPAIVYVPTRKLARLAAVDMTTYSSMDNKGTPVFLLKSETELETFVERINEPVLKETLKYGVGYLHEGLSGTDQDIVKTLFEAGWIQVCVMSSKMCWGVRLSAQLVVVMGTQYHDGRENVHSDYPVSGLLQMMGHASRPLVDSSGKCVILCHAPRKDYYKNFLYEAFPVESHLQYYLHDNFNTEIVVGVIQNKQEAVDYLTWTFMYRRLTQNPNYYNLQAVSHRHISDHLSELVENTISDLESSKCIAVVDDVLLSPLNHGLTASYYYICYMTIERFTSSLTSTTKLKGLLEILASATEYEQLPKRPGEEELIRRLVNHQRFSFGNPKYTDPHVKANTLLQAHFSRQMVGGNLASDQQEVLLSAGRLLQAMVDVISSNGWLNLALLAMEVSQMITQGMWGHDSELLQLPHYTKELAKKCQENPGKSVESVFDLVEMKDDERHELLQISESAR
;
A
#
# COMPACT_ATOMS: atom_id res chain seq x y z
N MET A 1 -12.06 20.70 9.12
CA MET A 1 -12.19 20.38 7.68
C MET A 1 -13.36 21.11 7.01
N GLN A 2 -14.61 21.01 7.47
CA GLN A 2 -15.76 21.68 6.80
C GLN A 2 -15.59 23.21 6.63
N ALA A 3 -15.05 23.91 7.63
CA ALA A 3 -14.77 25.35 7.52
C ALA A 3 -13.73 25.68 6.42
N MET A 4 -12.82 24.75 6.11
CA MET A 4 -11.81 24.94 5.07
C MET A 4 -12.40 24.82 3.67
N THR A 5 -13.51 24.10 3.47
CA THR A 5 -14.07 23.90 2.13
C THR A 5 -14.53 25.21 1.49
N LYS A 6 -15.20 26.07 2.27
CA LYS A 6 -15.59 27.41 1.80
C LYS A 6 -14.38 28.28 1.46
N LEU A 7 -13.30 28.17 2.24
CA LEU A 7 -12.04 28.88 1.98
C LEU A 7 -11.36 28.37 0.72
N THR A 8 -11.38 27.06 0.47
CA THR A 8 -10.89 26.44 -0.77
C THR A 8 -11.63 26.97 -1.99
N TYR A 9 -12.97 26.99 -1.97
CA TYR A 9 -13.77 27.56 -3.05
C TYR A 9 -13.40 29.03 -3.30
N THR A 10 -13.33 29.82 -2.22
CA THR A 10 -12.96 31.24 -2.28
C THR A 10 -11.57 31.43 -2.90
N ALA A 11 -10.59 30.60 -2.52
CA ALA A 11 -9.24 30.64 -3.06
C ALA A 11 -9.21 30.33 -4.57
N ILE A 12 -10.01 29.38 -5.04
CA ILE A 12 -10.14 29.05 -6.47
C ILE A 12 -10.69 30.26 -7.23
N VAL A 13 -11.82 30.82 -6.80
CA VAL A 13 -12.45 31.97 -7.46
C VAL A 13 -11.52 33.20 -7.46
N GLN A 14 -10.77 33.42 -6.38
CA GLN A 14 -9.86 34.57 -6.25
C GLN A 14 -8.58 34.41 -7.09
N HIS A 15 -7.97 33.22 -7.11
CA HIS A 15 -6.63 33.03 -7.66
C HIS A 15 -6.60 32.35 -9.04
N ALA A 16 -7.54 31.45 -9.33
CA ALA A 16 -7.68 30.71 -10.58
C ALA A 16 -8.72 31.35 -11.52
N ARG A 17 -8.56 32.66 -11.78
CA ARG A 17 -9.51 33.44 -12.59
C ARG A 17 -9.46 33.04 -14.06
N LYS A 18 -10.56 33.28 -14.79
CA LYS A 18 -10.71 33.04 -16.24
C LYS A 18 -10.54 31.56 -16.63
N GLY A 19 -11.11 30.64 -15.85
CA GLY A 19 -11.11 29.22 -16.17
C GLY A 19 -9.75 28.54 -16.05
N LYS A 20 -8.80 29.12 -15.31
CA LYS A 20 -7.50 28.49 -15.12
C LYS A 20 -7.61 27.25 -14.22
N PRO A 21 -6.89 26.15 -14.51
CA PRO A 21 -7.02 24.90 -13.79
C PRO A 21 -6.55 25.03 -12.35
N ALA A 22 -7.28 24.37 -11.45
CA ALA A 22 -7.01 24.30 -10.03
C ALA A 22 -7.02 22.85 -9.53
N ILE A 23 -5.97 22.45 -8.82
CA ILE A 23 -5.89 21.17 -8.11
C ILE A 23 -6.11 21.41 -6.62
N VAL A 24 -6.94 20.59 -5.98
CA VAL A 24 -7.20 20.65 -4.54
C VAL A 24 -6.75 19.35 -3.89
N TYR A 25 -5.74 19.38 -3.02
CA TYR A 25 -5.33 18.22 -2.24
C TYR A 25 -6.10 18.09 -0.94
N VAL A 26 -6.52 16.88 -0.62
CA VAL A 26 -7.21 16.54 0.63
C VAL A 26 -6.66 15.26 1.28
N PRO A 27 -6.84 15.05 2.59
CA PRO A 27 -6.20 13.93 3.29
C PRO A 27 -6.68 12.52 2.98
N THR A 28 -7.91 12.35 2.53
CA THR A 28 -8.49 11.00 2.38
C THR A 28 -9.32 10.89 1.12
N ARG A 29 -9.51 9.66 0.63
CA ARG A 29 -10.42 9.32 -0.48
C ARG A 29 -11.83 9.87 -0.24
N LYS A 30 -12.34 9.69 0.98
CA LYS A 30 -13.67 10.17 1.40
C LYS A 30 -13.77 11.69 1.29
N LEU A 31 -12.74 12.40 1.73
CA LEU A 31 -12.70 13.86 1.65
C LEU A 31 -12.58 14.35 0.21
N ALA A 32 -11.95 13.60 -0.71
CA ALA A 32 -11.86 14.00 -2.12
C ALA A 32 -13.25 14.05 -2.75
N ARG A 33 -14.05 13.01 -2.52
CA ARG A 33 -15.45 12.97 -2.96
C ARG A 33 -16.29 14.05 -2.30
N LEU A 34 -16.21 14.20 -0.97
CA LEU A 34 -17.01 15.20 -0.24
C LEU A 34 -16.65 16.63 -0.64
N ALA A 35 -15.36 16.95 -0.75
CA ALA A 35 -14.92 18.29 -1.15
C ALA A 35 -15.33 18.60 -2.59
N ALA A 36 -15.31 17.62 -3.51
CA ALA A 36 -15.82 17.81 -4.87
C ALA A 36 -17.32 18.15 -4.89
N VAL A 37 -18.15 17.43 -4.13
CA VAL A 37 -19.59 17.72 -3.98
C VAL A 37 -19.83 19.09 -3.33
N ASP A 38 -19.03 19.45 -2.33
CA ASP A 38 -19.12 20.77 -1.72
C ASP A 38 -18.75 21.86 -2.74
N MET A 39 -17.71 21.66 -3.57
CA MET A 39 -17.32 22.61 -4.65
C MET A 39 -18.45 22.83 -5.65
N THR A 40 -19.15 21.77 -6.07
CA THR A 40 -20.30 21.90 -6.98
C THR A 40 -21.45 22.66 -6.32
N THR A 41 -21.72 22.38 -5.05
CA THR A 41 -22.76 23.08 -4.27
C THR A 41 -22.46 24.57 -4.15
N TYR A 42 -21.22 24.95 -3.81
CA TYR A 42 -20.81 26.36 -3.74
C TYR A 42 -20.86 27.04 -5.12
N SER A 43 -20.46 26.35 -6.19
CA SER A 43 -20.57 26.86 -7.56
C SER A 43 -22.02 27.20 -7.92
N SER A 44 -22.97 26.31 -7.61
CA SER A 44 -24.39 26.52 -7.93
C SER A 44 -25.04 27.61 -7.08
N MET A 45 -24.53 27.87 -5.88
CA MET A 45 -25.01 28.97 -5.03
C MET A 45 -24.56 30.34 -5.55
N ASP A 46 -23.33 30.45 -6.06
CA ASP A 46 -22.75 31.71 -6.54
C ASP A 46 -23.28 32.09 -7.93
N ASN A 47 -23.57 31.09 -8.78
CA ASN A 47 -24.14 31.31 -10.11
C ASN A 47 -25.26 30.31 -10.42
N LYS A 48 -26.51 30.80 -10.53
CA LYS A 48 -27.71 29.97 -10.75
C LYS A 48 -27.90 29.49 -12.19
N GLY A 49 -27.10 29.98 -13.13
CA GLY A 49 -27.24 29.70 -14.56
C GLY A 49 -26.31 28.59 -15.05
N THR A 50 -25.03 28.92 -15.21
CA THR A 50 -24.02 28.01 -15.76
C THR A 50 -23.03 27.57 -14.68
N PRO A 51 -22.60 26.29 -14.66
CA PRO A 51 -21.57 25.83 -13.76
C PRO A 51 -20.29 26.64 -13.96
N VAL A 52 -19.76 27.24 -12.88
CA VAL A 52 -18.62 28.17 -12.94
C VAL A 52 -17.34 27.47 -13.43
N PHE A 53 -17.21 26.17 -13.13
CA PHE A 53 -16.02 25.39 -13.38
C PHE A 53 -16.09 24.54 -14.66
N LEU A 54 -17.20 24.57 -15.39
CA LEU A 54 -17.35 23.87 -16.66
C LEU A 54 -16.94 24.82 -17.81
N LEU A 55 -15.91 24.43 -18.56
CA LEU A 55 -15.28 25.29 -19.57
C LEU A 55 -15.70 24.95 -21.01
N LYS A 56 -16.37 23.80 -21.21
CA LYS A 56 -16.88 23.29 -22.49
C LYS A 56 -18.37 22.95 -22.40
N SER A 57 -19.03 22.72 -23.54
CA SER A 57 -20.46 22.43 -23.55
C SER A 57 -20.76 21.06 -22.94
N GLU A 58 -21.90 20.95 -22.27
CA GLU A 58 -22.34 19.72 -21.59
C GLU A 58 -22.47 18.53 -22.57
N THR A 59 -22.92 18.78 -23.81
CA THR A 59 -23.09 17.77 -24.86
C THR A 59 -21.81 17.06 -25.27
N GLU A 60 -20.66 17.75 -25.26
CA GLU A 60 -19.36 17.13 -25.59
C GLU A 60 -18.90 16.22 -24.44
N LEU A 61 -19.25 16.59 -23.21
CA LEU A 61 -18.85 15.90 -21.98
C LEU A 61 -19.64 14.60 -21.75
N GLU A 62 -20.91 14.55 -22.16
CA GLU A 62 -21.80 13.39 -21.96
C GLU A 62 -21.18 12.07 -22.42
N THR A 63 -20.54 12.06 -23.58
CA THR A 63 -19.87 10.87 -24.15
C THR A 63 -18.78 10.27 -23.23
N PHE A 64 -18.10 11.13 -22.47
CA PHE A 64 -17.09 10.70 -21.49
C PHE A 64 -17.72 10.31 -20.16
N VAL A 65 -18.75 11.06 -19.72
CA VAL A 65 -19.44 10.84 -18.44
C VAL A 65 -20.21 9.52 -18.43
N GLU A 66 -20.75 9.09 -19.56
CA GLU A 66 -21.44 7.79 -19.68
C GLU A 66 -20.51 6.61 -19.36
N ARG A 67 -19.24 6.71 -19.75
CA ARG A 67 -18.22 5.65 -19.57
C ARG A 67 -17.68 5.52 -18.15
N ILE A 68 -17.99 6.48 -17.28
CA ILE A 68 -17.55 6.48 -15.88
C ILE A 68 -18.34 5.42 -15.09
N ASN A 69 -17.71 4.77 -14.13
CA ASN A 69 -18.40 3.80 -13.26
C ASN A 69 -18.92 4.46 -11.97
N GLU A 70 -18.13 5.36 -11.37
CA GLU A 70 -18.48 5.99 -10.10
C GLU A 70 -19.63 7.01 -10.26
N PRO A 71 -20.80 6.80 -9.63
CA PRO A 71 -21.98 7.62 -9.88
C PRO A 71 -21.82 9.06 -9.38
N VAL A 72 -21.14 9.27 -8.25
CA VAL A 72 -20.91 10.62 -7.71
C VAL A 72 -19.97 11.42 -8.60
N LEU A 73 -18.99 10.75 -9.23
CA LEU A 73 -18.05 11.38 -10.15
C LEU A 73 -18.77 11.88 -11.42
N LYS A 74 -19.75 11.12 -11.93
CA LYS A 74 -20.59 11.55 -13.06
C LYS A 74 -21.28 12.88 -12.75
N GLU A 75 -21.88 12.98 -11.58
CA GLU A 75 -22.59 14.19 -11.16
C GLU A 75 -21.63 15.36 -10.97
N THR A 76 -20.48 15.17 -10.32
CA THR A 76 -19.55 16.29 -10.10
C THR A 76 -18.93 16.82 -11.40
N LEU A 77 -18.67 15.94 -12.36
CA LEU A 77 -18.07 16.33 -13.65
C LEU A 77 -18.98 17.22 -14.49
N LYS A 78 -20.30 17.04 -14.43
CA LYS A 78 -21.27 17.92 -15.10
C LYS A 78 -21.14 19.38 -14.64
N TYR A 79 -20.65 19.61 -13.43
CA TYR A 79 -20.38 20.95 -12.90
C TYR A 79 -18.94 21.42 -13.09
N GLY A 80 -18.12 20.67 -13.83
CA GLY A 80 -16.72 20.99 -14.08
C GLY A 80 -15.77 20.67 -12.92
N VAL A 81 -16.17 19.75 -12.03
CA VAL A 81 -15.37 19.31 -10.89
C VAL A 81 -15.11 17.80 -10.98
N GLY A 82 -13.86 17.43 -11.24
CA GLY A 82 -13.40 16.05 -11.14
C GLY A 82 -12.80 15.74 -9.77
N TYR A 83 -12.74 14.46 -9.40
CA TYR A 83 -11.90 14.04 -8.29
C TYR A 83 -11.12 12.76 -8.60
N LEU A 84 -9.94 12.63 -7.98
CA LEU A 84 -9.04 11.49 -8.13
C LEU A 84 -8.66 10.94 -6.76
N HIS A 85 -8.80 9.63 -6.60
CA HIS A 85 -8.27 8.90 -5.48
C HIS A 85 -7.93 7.48 -5.91
N GLU A 86 -7.07 6.82 -5.15
CA GLU A 86 -6.51 5.51 -5.49
C GLU A 86 -7.55 4.37 -5.56
N GLY A 87 -8.77 4.58 -5.05
CA GLY A 87 -9.89 3.64 -5.17
C GLY A 87 -10.76 3.77 -6.42
N LEU A 88 -10.49 4.71 -7.34
CA LEU A 88 -11.21 4.80 -8.62
C LEU A 88 -10.64 3.80 -9.62
N SER A 89 -11.47 3.30 -10.55
CA SER A 89 -10.98 2.45 -11.64
C SER A 89 -9.99 3.22 -12.52
N GLY A 90 -9.07 2.50 -13.18
CA GLY A 90 -8.11 3.11 -14.11
C GLY A 90 -8.82 3.92 -15.20
N THR A 91 -9.93 3.40 -15.72
CA THR A 91 -10.78 4.09 -16.72
C THR A 91 -11.29 5.44 -16.22
N ASP A 92 -11.83 5.49 -15.00
CA ASP A 92 -12.40 6.70 -14.42
C ASP A 92 -11.29 7.73 -14.16
N GLN A 93 -10.14 7.27 -13.65
CA GLN A 93 -8.99 8.15 -13.43
C GLN A 93 -8.48 8.76 -14.74
N ASP A 94 -8.38 7.99 -15.82
CA ASP A 94 -7.84 8.46 -17.10
C ASP A 94 -8.80 9.41 -17.81
N ILE A 95 -10.11 9.19 -17.71
CA ILE A 95 -11.12 10.14 -18.19
C ILE A 95 -10.97 11.48 -17.46
N VAL A 96 -10.92 11.48 -16.12
CA VAL A 96 -10.78 12.72 -15.34
C VAL A 96 -9.49 13.48 -15.67
N LYS A 97 -8.36 12.77 -15.80
CA LYS A 97 -7.08 13.38 -16.19
C LYS A 97 -7.19 14.05 -17.57
N THR A 98 -7.73 13.33 -18.55
CA THR A 98 -7.88 13.81 -19.93
C THR A 98 -8.75 15.07 -19.98
N LEU A 99 -9.89 15.06 -19.28
CA LEU A 99 -10.80 16.20 -19.21
C LEU A 99 -10.16 17.43 -18.55
N PHE A 100 -9.33 17.23 -17.54
CA PHE A 100 -8.63 18.31 -16.86
C PHE A 100 -7.50 18.90 -17.72
N GLU A 101 -6.66 18.05 -18.34
CA GLU A 101 -5.56 18.48 -19.22
C GLU A 101 -6.07 19.19 -20.47
N ALA A 102 -7.18 18.70 -21.06
CA ALA A 102 -7.84 19.34 -22.19
C ALA A 102 -8.55 20.65 -21.82
N GLY A 103 -8.65 20.99 -20.53
CA GLY A 103 -9.30 22.19 -20.04
C GLY A 103 -10.81 22.19 -20.21
N TRP A 104 -11.46 21.02 -20.08
CA TRP A 104 -12.92 20.89 -20.13
C TRP A 104 -13.52 21.10 -18.74
N ILE A 105 -12.81 20.62 -17.72
CA ILE A 105 -13.11 20.83 -16.30
C ILE A 105 -12.03 21.72 -15.69
N GLN A 106 -12.42 22.65 -14.82
CA GLN A 106 -11.48 23.57 -14.20
C GLN A 106 -10.87 23.02 -12.90
N VAL A 107 -11.62 22.24 -12.13
CA VAL A 107 -11.21 21.83 -10.78
C VAL A 107 -11.02 20.31 -10.71
N CYS A 108 -9.89 19.89 -10.14
CA CYS A 108 -9.63 18.49 -9.80
C CYS A 108 -9.29 18.34 -8.32
N VAL A 109 -10.10 17.61 -7.57
CA VAL A 109 -9.87 17.32 -6.14
C VAL A 109 -9.15 15.97 -6.00
N MET A 110 -8.00 15.93 -5.35
CA MET A 110 -7.14 14.76 -5.29
C MET A 110 -6.87 14.32 -3.84
N SER A 111 -6.88 13.01 -3.57
CA SER A 111 -6.33 12.50 -2.31
C SER A 111 -4.82 12.79 -2.23
N SER A 112 -4.32 13.05 -1.03
CA SER A 112 -2.90 13.38 -0.81
C SER A 112 -1.94 12.31 -1.33
N LYS A 113 -2.34 11.03 -1.28
CA LYS A 113 -1.55 9.91 -1.80
C LYS A 113 -1.33 9.96 -3.32
N MET A 114 -2.22 10.64 -4.06
CA MET A 114 -2.13 10.74 -5.53
C MET A 114 -1.11 11.78 -5.99
N CYS A 115 -0.47 12.55 -5.08
CA CYS A 115 0.48 13.60 -5.47
C CYS A 115 1.71 13.08 -6.23
N TRP A 116 2.13 11.83 -6.02
CA TRP A 116 3.26 11.22 -6.73
C TRP A 116 2.85 10.48 -8.02
N GLY A 117 1.65 9.91 -8.04
CA GLY A 117 1.21 9.01 -9.11
C GLY A 117 0.54 9.69 -10.31
N VAL A 118 0.33 11.00 -10.25
CA VAL A 118 -0.47 11.73 -11.24
C VAL A 118 0.32 12.89 -11.81
N ARG A 119 0.42 12.95 -13.14
CA ARG A 119 1.17 13.97 -13.88
C ARG A 119 0.30 15.15 -14.30
N LEU A 120 -0.58 15.63 -13.43
CA LEU A 120 -1.42 16.80 -13.70
C LEU A 120 -0.72 18.07 -13.22
N SER A 121 -0.83 19.13 -14.02
CA SER A 121 -0.30 20.45 -13.71
C SER A 121 -1.41 21.49 -13.74
N ALA A 122 -1.38 22.42 -12.80
CA ALA A 122 -2.40 23.45 -12.62
C ALA A 122 -1.76 24.83 -12.43
N GLN A 123 -2.57 25.88 -12.60
CA GLN A 123 -2.13 27.23 -12.24
C GLN A 123 -2.20 27.43 -10.73
N LEU A 124 -3.23 26.86 -10.10
CA LEU A 124 -3.47 26.95 -8.67
C LEU A 124 -3.43 25.54 -8.06
N VAL A 125 -2.71 25.40 -6.96
CA VAL A 125 -2.87 24.28 -6.03
C VAL A 125 -3.41 24.79 -4.71
N VAL A 126 -4.41 24.09 -4.16
CA VAL A 126 -4.90 24.32 -2.80
C VAL A 126 -4.68 23.06 -1.98
N VAL A 127 -3.87 23.13 -0.93
CA VAL A 127 -3.72 22.04 0.05
C VAL A 127 -4.71 22.27 1.18
N MET A 128 -5.80 21.50 1.17
CA MET A 128 -6.89 21.62 2.15
C MET A 128 -6.63 20.71 3.34
N GLY A 129 -5.95 21.25 4.35
CA GLY A 129 -5.49 20.51 5.52
C GLY A 129 -4.14 19.85 5.26
N THR A 130 -3.25 19.92 6.25
CA THR A 130 -1.88 19.40 6.17
C THR A 130 -1.63 18.21 7.09
N GLN A 131 -2.71 17.57 7.56
CA GLN A 131 -2.67 16.48 8.52
C GLN A 131 -3.49 15.30 8.01
N TYR A 132 -3.04 14.11 8.35
CA TYR A 132 -3.79 12.87 8.19
C TYR A 132 -3.93 12.17 9.54
N HIS A 133 -4.86 11.22 9.62
CA HIS A 133 -4.99 10.38 10.80
C HIS A 133 -4.06 9.18 10.65
N ASP A 134 -3.08 9.06 11.53
CA ASP A 134 -2.26 7.87 11.67
C ASP A 134 -2.93 6.91 12.66
N GLY A 135 -3.50 5.81 12.15
CA GLY A 135 -4.16 4.83 13.01
C GLY A 135 -3.21 3.92 13.78
N ARG A 136 -1.89 3.95 13.54
CA ARG A 136 -0.93 3.18 14.34
C ARG A 136 -0.83 3.75 15.74
N GLU A 137 -0.61 5.06 15.82
CA GLU A 137 -0.50 5.80 17.06
C GLU A 137 -1.85 6.41 17.51
N ASN A 138 -2.88 6.36 16.66
CA ASN A 138 -4.16 7.08 16.84
C ASN A 138 -3.97 8.59 17.03
N VAL A 139 -3.06 9.18 16.26
CA VAL A 139 -2.72 10.62 16.31
C VAL A 139 -2.91 11.27 14.95
N HIS A 140 -3.18 12.57 14.94
CA HIS A 140 -3.11 13.37 13.73
C HIS A 140 -1.66 13.75 13.43
N SER A 141 -1.11 13.12 12.40
CA SER A 141 0.25 13.35 11.94
C SER A 141 0.25 14.35 10.78
N ASP A 142 1.25 15.22 10.75
CA ASP A 142 1.44 16.17 9.65
C ASP A 142 1.94 15.47 8.40
N TYR A 143 1.62 16.02 7.22
CA TYR A 143 2.23 15.53 5.99
C TYR A 143 3.76 15.69 6.01
N PRO A 144 4.49 14.70 5.45
CA PRO A 144 5.89 14.90 5.12
C PRO A 144 6.06 16.15 4.26
N VAL A 145 7.09 16.95 4.56
CA VAL A 145 7.37 18.18 3.81
C VAL A 145 7.61 17.88 2.33
N SER A 146 8.25 16.75 2.02
CA SER A 146 8.42 16.26 0.64
C SER A 146 7.09 16.10 -0.10
N GLY A 147 6.05 15.58 0.57
CA GLY A 147 4.71 15.47 -0.01
C GLY A 147 4.07 16.83 -0.26
N LEU A 148 4.24 17.79 0.66
CA LEU A 148 3.77 19.17 0.46
C LEU A 148 4.50 19.88 -0.68
N LEU A 149 5.81 19.70 -0.81
CA LEU A 149 6.61 20.23 -1.91
C LEU A 149 6.17 19.64 -3.25
N GLN A 150 5.90 18.33 -3.31
CA GLN A 150 5.38 17.68 -4.51
C GLN A 150 4.01 18.25 -4.90
N MET A 151 3.08 18.37 -3.94
CA MET A 151 1.78 19.01 -4.18
C MET A 151 1.92 20.43 -4.70
N MET A 152 2.80 21.23 -4.08
CA MET A 152 3.11 22.59 -4.51
C MET A 152 3.71 22.62 -5.93
N GLY A 153 4.55 21.64 -6.27
CA GLY A 153 5.17 21.50 -7.58
C GLY A 153 4.17 21.32 -8.72
N HIS A 154 2.97 20.80 -8.45
CA HIS A 154 1.91 20.71 -9.45
C HIS A 154 1.30 22.06 -9.82
N ALA A 155 1.56 23.14 -9.05
CA ALA A 155 1.22 24.51 -9.43
C ALA A 155 2.22 25.07 -10.45
N SER A 156 2.55 24.32 -11.50
CA SER A 156 3.57 24.70 -12.48
C SER A 156 3.13 24.33 -13.89
N ARG A 157 2.87 25.33 -14.72
CA ARG A 157 2.57 25.16 -16.15
C ARG A 157 3.55 25.99 -16.97
N PRO A 158 4.79 25.51 -17.16
CA PRO A 158 5.82 26.26 -17.87
C PRO A 158 5.33 26.58 -19.29
N LEU A 159 5.74 27.73 -19.82
CA LEU A 159 5.36 28.24 -21.16
C LEU A 159 3.87 28.63 -21.32
N VAL A 160 3.00 28.31 -20.36
CA VAL A 160 1.56 28.61 -20.41
C VAL A 160 1.19 29.73 -19.45
N ASP A 161 1.59 29.62 -18.18
CA ASP A 161 1.32 30.63 -17.16
C ASP A 161 2.55 31.46 -16.81
N SER A 162 2.34 32.75 -16.50
CA SER A 162 3.38 33.63 -15.97
C SER A 162 3.75 33.35 -14.51
N SER A 163 2.85 32.72 -13.74
CA SER A 163 3.08 32.38 -12.34
C SER A 163 2.17 31.24 -11.88
N GLY A 164 2.73 30.30 -11.14
CA GLY A 164 1.98 29.33 -10.34
C GLY A 164 1.61 29.89 -8.96
N LYS A 165 0.49 29.42 -8.39
CA LYS A 165 0.03 29.82 -7.06
C LYS A 165 -0.26 28.59 -6.21
N CYS A 166 0.12 28.63 -4.94
CA CYS A 166 -0.20 27.59 -3.98
C CYS A 166 -0.82 28.22 -2.73
N VAL A 167 -1.95 27.68 -2.26
CA VAL A 167 -2.62 28.08 -1.02
C VAL A 167 -2.66 26.89 -0.08
N ILE A 168 -2.03 27.00 1.09
CA ILE A 168 -1.96 25.93 2.08
C ILE A 168 -2.84 26.30 3.27
N LEU A 169 -3.89 25.51 3.49
CA LEU A 169 -4.77 25.63 4.63
C LEU A 169 -4.28 24.66 5.71
N CYS A 170 -3.72 25.19 6.80
CA CYS A 170 -3.13 24.39 7.88
C CYS A 170 -3.66 24.83 9.26
N HIS A 171 -3.37 24.01 10.28
CA HIS A 171 -3.62 24.38 11.67
C HIS A 171 -2.67 25.53 12.07
N ALA A 172 -3.19 26.57 12.74
CA ALA A 172 -2.46 27.82 12.95
C ALA A 172 -1.05 27.68 13.58
N PRO A 173 -0.83 26.83 14.61
CA PRO A 173 0.50 26.58 15.18
C PRO A 173 1.52 25.99 14.20
N ARG A 174 1.07 25.31 13.13
CA ARG A 174 1.94 24.71 12.12
C ARG A 174 2.30 25.68 10.98
N LYS A 175 1.70 26.88 10.96
CA LYS A 175 1.91 27.86 9.87
C LYS A 175 3.37 28.24 9.71
N ASP A 176 4.04 28.61 10.80
CA ASP A 176 5.44 29.07 10.74
C ASP A 176 6.39 27.92 10.41
N TYR A 177 6.09 26.70 10.89
CA TYR A 177 6.80 25.49 10.49
C TYR A 177 6.78 25.31 8.96
N TYR A 178 5.60 25.30 8.33
CA TYR A 178 5.52 25.14 6.88
C TYR A 178 6.12 26.33 6.13
N LYS A 179 5.94 27.55 6.64
CA LYS A 179 6.54 28.74 6.02
C LYS A 179 8.05 28.58 5.92
N ASN A 180 8.74 28.22 7.00
CA ASN A 180 10.19 28.09 6.97
C ASN A 180 10.64 27.00 5.97
N PHE A 181 10.07 25.80 6.04
CA PHE A 181 10.52 24.67 5.21
C PHE A 181 10.05 24.68 3.75
N LEU A 182 9.15 25.60 3.37
CA LEU A 182 8.78 25.80 1.96
C LEU A 182 9.65 26.85 1.26
N TYR A 183 10.23 27.78 2.02
CA TYR A 183 11.12 28.82 1.47
C TYR A 183 12.60 28.50 1.67
N GLU A 184 12.94 27.74 2.70
CA GLU A 184 14.30 27.27 2.98
C GLU A 184 14.44 25.79 2.58
N ALA A 185 15.66 25.40 2.22
CA ALA A 185 15.94 24.00 1.90
C ALA A 185 15.71 23.10 3.12
N PHE A 186 14.93 22.03 2.94
CA PHE A 186 14.65 21.09 4.02
C PHE A 186 15.90 20.26 4.36
N PRO A 187 16.32 20.19 5.64
CA PRO A 187 17.44 19.35 6.04
C PRO A 187 17.07 17.87 5.92
N VAL A 188 17.91 17.10 5.22
CA VAL A 188 17.73 15.66 5.04
C VAL A 188 18.74 14.92 5.90
N GLU A 189 18.23 14.05 6.78
CA GLU A 189 19.03 13.18 7.66
C GLU A 189 18.82 11.71 7.31
N SER A 190 19.86 10.90 7.48
CA SER A 190 19.76 9.45 7.30
C SER A 190 19.05 8.78 8.49
N HIS A 191 18.19 7.80 8.19
CA HIS A 191 17.56 6.90 9.18
C HIS A 191 18.15 5.48 9.14
N LEU A 192 19.29 5.29 8.46
CA LEU A 192 19.87 3.96 8.20
C LEU A 192 20.13 3.15 9.49
N GLN A 193 20.48 3.81 10.60
CA GLN A 193 20.72 3.17 11.90
C GLN A 193 19.55 2.33 12.43
N TYR A 194 18.32 2.61 11.99
CA TYR A 194 17.13 1.86 12.41
C TYR A 194 16.80 0.67 11.50
N TYR A 195 17.46 0.55 10.35
CA TYR A 195 17.18 -0.45 9.32
C TYR A 195 18.47 -1.20 8.92
N LEU A 196 19.45 -1.27 9.82
CA LEU A 196 20.79 -1.75 9.48
C LEU A 196 20.85 -3.27 9.32
N HIS A 197 20.09 -4.01 10.14
CA HIS A 197 20.09 -5.47 10.19
C HIS A 197 19.87 -6.12 8.82
N ASP A 198 18.82 -5.71 8.10
CA ASP A 198 18.50 -6.31 6.79
C ASP A 198 19.59 -6.02 5.75
N ASN A 199 20.14 -4.79 5.75
CA ASN A 199 21.23 -4.42 4.84
C ASN A 199 22.50 -5.21 5.16
N PHE A 200 22.91 -5.29 6.42
CA PHE A 200 24.08 -6.04 6.84
C PHE A 200 23.94 -7.53 6.53
N ASN A 201 22.79 -8.13 6.83
CA ASN A 201 22.53 -9.52 6.50
C ASN A 201 22.71 -9.78 4.99
N THR A 202 22.14 -8.93 4.13
CA THR A 202 22.29 -9.06 2.68
C THR A 202 23.74 -8.88 2.22
N GLU A 203 24.47 -7.89 2.72
CA GLU A 203 25.86 -7.66 2.31
C GLU A 203 26.82 -8.77 2.81
N ILE A 204 26.52 -9.39 3.95
CA ILE A 204 27.23 -10.59 4.43
C ILE A 204 26.92 -11.80 3.53
N VAL A 205 25.66 -11.98 3.13
CA VAL A 205 25.25 -13.04 2.19
C VAL A 205 25.93 -12.90 0.82
N VAL A 206 26.03 -11.66 0.31
CA VAL A 206 26.70 -11.37 -0.96
C VAL A 206 28.23 -11.51 -0.84
N GLY A 207 28.77 -11.42 0.37
CA GLY A 207 30.20 -11.52 0.65
C GLY A 207 30.96 -10.20 0.50
N VAL A 208 30.25 -9.07 0.54
CA VAL A 208 30.85 -7.71 0.62
C VAL A 208 31.37 -7.43 2.02
N ILE A 209 30.66 -7.92 3.04
CA ILE A 209 31.07 -7.84 4.44
C ILE A 209 31.43 -9.26 4.91
N GLN A 210 32.72 -9.52 5.10
CA GLN A 210 33.24 -10.83 5.54
C GLN A 210 33.76 -10.82 6.97
N ASN A 211 33.94 -9.64 7.57
CA ASN A 211 34.38 -9.47 8.95
C ASN A 211 33.85 -8.17 9.56
N LYS A 212 33.99 -8.01 10.88
CA LYS A 212 33.52 -6.81 11.61
C LYS A 212 34.16 -5.50 11.14
N GLN A 213 35.42 -5.53 10.69
CA GLN A 213 36.09 -4.32 10.19
C GLN A 213 35.50 -3.86 8.86
N GLU A 214 35.23 -4.79 7.94
CA GLU A 214 34.57 -4.49 6.68
C GLU A 214 33.16 -3.94 6.88
N ALA A 215 32.46 -4.33 7.95
CA ALA A 215 31.16 -3.75 8.31
C ALA A 215 31.29 -2.27 8.73
N VAL A 216 32.33 -1.92 9.49
CA VAL A 216 32.65 -0.51 9.81
C VAL A 216 33.00 0.24 8.54
N ASP A 217 33.84 -0.36 7.67
CA ASP A 217 34.25 0.26 6.41
C ASP A 217 33.04 0.50 5.50
N TYR A 218 32.11 -0.46 5.40
CA TYR A 218 30.84 -0.32 4.68
C TYR A 218 30.04 0.90 5.15
N LEU A 219 29.91 1.10 6.47
CA LEU A 219 29.22 2.26 7.02
C LEU A 219 29.85 3.58 6.56
N THR A 220 31.16 3.65 6.33
CA THR A 220 31.83 4.88 5.89
C THR A 220 31.40 5.34 4.49
N TRP A 221 30.84 4.44 3.67
CA TRP A 221 30.30 4.75 2.34
C TRP A 221 28.89 5.33 2.38
N THR A 222 28.24 5.33 3.53
CA THR A 222 26.83 5.71 3.66
C THR A 222 26.62 7.21 3.79
N PHE A 223 25.43 7.68 3.41
CA PHE A 223 24.99 9.05 3.71
C PHE A 223 24.93 9.32 5.22
N MET A 224 24.63 8.29 6.03
CA MET A 224 24.63 8.38 7.50
C MET A 224 26.00 8.84 8.00
N TYR A 225 27.09 8.20 7.56
CA TYR A 225 28.44 8.57 7.96
C TYR A 225 28.79 10.02 7.64
N ARG A 226 28.35 10.53 6.47
CA ARG A 226 28.51 11.94 6.10
C ARG A 226 27.75 12.89 7.03
N ARG A 227 26.61 12.46 7.58
CA ARG A 227 25.74 13.27 8.46
C ARG A 227 26.11 13.20 9.94
N LEU A 228 26.75 12.11 10.40
CA LEU A 228 27.17 11.93 11.80
C LEU A 228 27.93 13.14 12.36
N THR A 229 28.85 13.70 11.59
CA THR A 229 29.65 14.88 12.02
C THR A 229 28.91 16.21 11.92
N GLN A 230 27.88 16.27 11.08
CA GLN A 230 27.13 17.50 10.78
C GLN A 230 26.00 17.73 11.78
N ASN A 231 25.39 16.66 12.28
CA ASN A 231 24.31 16.72 13.26
C ASN A 231 24.42 15.57 14.28
N PRO A 232 25.46 15.56 15.14
CA PRO A 232 25.76 14.44 16.02
C PRO A 232 24.63 14.10 16.99
N ASN A 233 23.95 15.11 17.53
CA ASN A 233 22.85 14.93 18.48
C ASN A 233 21.66 14.16 17.88
N TYR A 234 21.42 14.28 16.57
CA TYR A 234 20.36 13.52 15.89
C TYR A 234 20.63 12.01 15.91
N TYR A 235 21.90 11.62 15.85
CA TYR A 235 22.37 10.24 15.89
C TYR A 235 22.74 9.77 17.30
N ASN A 236 22.39 10.53 18.34
CA ASN A 236 22.81 10.29 19.72
C ASN A 236 24.34 10.21 19.91
N LEU A 237 25.11 10.87 19.04
CA LEU A 237 26.56 10.94 19.14
C LEU A 237 26.97 12.08 20.10
N GLN A 238 27.74 11.77 21.14
CA GLN A 238 28.10 12.74 22.19
C GLN A 238 29.11 13.80 21.75
N ALA A 239 30.02 13.45 20.84
CA ALA A 239 31.04 14.35 20.32
C ALA A 239 31.53 13.91 18.95
N VAL A 240 32.13 14.83 18.20
CA VAL A 240 32.58 14.61 16.80
C VAL A 240 34.07 14.28 16.68
N SER A 241 34.73 13.87 17.76
CA SER A 241 36.13 13.46 17.65
C SER A 241 36.23 12.10 16.95
N HIS A 242 37.36 11.83 16.29
CA HIS A 242 37.60 10.55 15.60
C HIS A 242 37.32 9.34 16.50
N ARG A 243 37.67 9.43 17.79
CA ARG A 243 37.41 8.38 18.77
C ARG A 243 35.91 8.15 18.98
N HIS A 244 35.13 9.20 19.24
CA HIS A 244 33.69 9.04 19.48
C HIS A 244 32.95 8.50 18.25
N ILE A 245 33.34 8.94 17.04
CA ILE A 245 32.76 8.42 15.79
C ILE A 245 33.09 6.95 15.62
N SER A 246 34.37 6.57 15.83
CA SER A 246 34.80 5.18 15.75
C SER A 246 34.07 4.31 16.76
N ASP A 247 34.02 4.74 18.03
CA ASP A 247 33.36 4.02 19.12
C ASP A 247 31.87 3.82 18.81
N HIS A 248 31.18 4.86 18.30
CA HIS A 248 29.78 4.78 17.91
C HIS A 248 29.52 3.83 16.73
N LEU A 249 30.35 3.87 15.68
CA LEU A 249 30.22 2.94 14.55
C LEU A 249 30.50 1.50 14.98
N SER A 250 31.53 1.29 15.80
CA SER A 250 31.86 -0.03 16.34
C SER A 250 30.72 -0.58 17.20
N GLU A 251 30.12 0.23 18.08
CA GLU A 251 28.96 -0.15 18.88
C GLU A 251 27.75 -0.50 18.00
N LEU A 252 27.48 0.31 16.96
CA LEU A 252 26.38 0.05 16.04
C LEU A 252 26.56 -1.27 15.28
N VAL A 253 27.78 -1.54 14.80
CA VAL A 253 28.14 -2.79 14.12
C VAL A 253 28.01 -3.97 15.07
N GLU A 254 28.55 -3.88 16.28
CA GLU A 254 28.52 -4.97 17.26
C GLU A 254 27.09 -5.33 17.67
N ASN A 255 26.26 -4.33 17.97
CA ASN A 255 24.85 -4.54 18.32
C ASN A 255 24.09 -5.22 17.15
N THR A 256 24.27 -4.72 15.92
CA THR A 256 23.58 -5.26 14.74
C THR A 256 24.00 -6.70 14.44
N ILE A 257 25.30 -7.00 14.51
CA ILE A 257 25.83 -8.35 14.30
C ILE A 257 25.36 -9.30 15.41
N SER A 258 25.37 -8.85 16.67
CA SER A 258 24.90 -9.64 17.80
C SER A 258 23.41 -10.01 17.66
N ASP A 259 22.58 -9.04 17.25
CA ASP A 259 21.16 -9.29 16.98
C ASP A 259 20.99 -10.29 15.83
N LEU A 260 21.69 -10.11 14.71
CA LEU A 260 21.61 -11.02 13.55
C LEU A 260 22.10 -12.44 13.87
N GLU A 261 23.13 -12.57 14.71
CA GLU A 261 23.61 -13.86 15.21
C GLU A 261 22.57 -14.51 16.13
N SER A 262 21.93 -13.73 17.02
CA SER A 262 20.87 -14.22 17.91
C SER A 262 19.66 -14.76 17.14
N SER A 263 19.29 -14.10 16.03
CA SER A 263 18.25 -14.54 15.10
C SER A 263 18.72 -15.68 14.16
N LYS A 264 19.96 -16.15 14.31
CA LYS A 264 20.60 -17.20 13.50
C LYS A 264 20.63 -16.89 12.00
N CYS A 265 20.73 -15.62 11.64
CA CYS A 265 20.90 -15.16 10.26
C CYS A 265 22.36 -15.26 9.81
N ILE A 266 23.29 -15.02 10.73
CA ILE A 266 24.73 -15.10 10.51
C ILE A 266 25.39 -15.89 11.66
N ALA A 267 26.64 -16.31 11.46
CA ALA A 267 27.50 -16.86 12.50
C ALA A 267 28.83 -16.10 12.53
N VAL A 268 29.30 -15.80 13.74
CA VAL A 268 30.62 -15.20 13.98
C VAL A 268 31.64 -16.31 14.23
N VAL A 269 32.66 -16.39 13.38
CA VAL A 269 33.75 -17.38 13.45
C VAL A 269 35.02 -16.69 13.91
N ASP A 270 35.72 -17.29 14.88
CA ASP A 270 36.96 -16.76 15.47
C ASP A 270 36.82 -15.31 15.98
N ASP A 271 35.64 -14.95 16.51
CA ASP A 271 35.26 -13.62 17.02
C ASP A 271 35.36 -12.45 16.01
N VAL A 272 35.69 -12.74 14.73
CA VAL A 272 36.01 -11.71 13.73
C VAL A 272 35.31 -11.95 12.39
N LEU A 273 35.35 -13.19 11.89
CA LEU A 273 34.83 -13.54 10.57
C LEU A 273 33.31 -13.70 10.62
N LEU A 274 32.61 -13.25 9.59
CA LEU A 274 31.17 -13.32 9.46
C LEU A 274 30.82 -14.29 8.34
N SER A 275 29.91 -15.21 8.63
CA SER A 275 29.42 -16.18 7.65
C SER A 275 27.88 -16.20 7.63
N PRO A 276 27.25 -16.21 6.44
CA PRO A 276 25.80 -16.29 6.35
C PRO A 276 25.30 -17.69 6.73
N LEU A 277 24.16 -17.74 7.43
CA LEU A 277 23.43 -18.98 7.72
C LEU A 277 22.17 -19.09 6.86
N ASN A 278 21.51 -20.26 6.89
CA ASN A 278 20.31 -20.53 6.10
C ASN A 278 19.22 -19.47 6.26
N HIS A 279 18.96 -18.99 7.49
CA HIS A 279 17.96 -17.93 7.71
C HIS A 279 18.36 -16.61 7.04
N GLY A 280 19.64 -16.24 7.10
CA GLY A 280 20.15 -15.03 6.47
C GLY A 280 20.08 -15.11 4.94
N LEU A 281 20.42 -16.27 4.38
CA LEU A 281 20.27 -16.59 2.96
C LEU A 281 18.81 -16.45 2.51
N THR A 282 17.88 -17.05 3.24
CA THR A 282 16.43 -16.96 2.97
C THR A 282 15.93 -15.51 3.06
N ALA A 283 16.27 -14.79 4.12
CA ALA A 283 15.88 -13.39 4.31
C ALA A 283 16.35 -12.51 3.13
N SER A 284 17.62 -12.64 2.77
CA SER A 284 18.22 -11.88 1.67
C SER A 284 17.64 -12.26 0.31
N TYR A 285 17.40 -13.55 0.05
CA TYR A 285 16.92 -14.03 -1.24
C TYR A 285 15.49 -13.56 -1.56
N TYR A 286 14.59 -13.59 -0.57
CA TYR A 286 13.19 -13.17 -0.75
C TYR A 286 12.91 -11.71 -0.38
N TYR A 287 13.94 -10.97 0.05
CA TYR A 287 13.86 -9.60 0.51
C TYR A 287 12.86 -9.42 1.67
N ILE A 288 13.01 -10.26 2.69
CA ILE A 288 12.15 -10.33 3.88
C ILE A 288 12.92 -9.84 5.10
N CYS A 289 12.23 -9.14 6.00
CA CYS A 289 12.83 -8.64 7.23
C CYS A 289 13.36 -9.81 8.08
N TYR A 290 14.57 -9.68 8.63
CA TYR A 290 15.18 -10.75 9.45
C TYR A 290 14.29 -11.15 10.64
N MET A 291 13.58 -10.19 11.24
CA MET A 291 12.62 -10.44 12.33
C MET A 291 11.47 -11.35 11.89
N THR A 292 11.03 -11.28 10.63
CA THR A 292 9.98 -12.16 10.10
C THR A 292 10.49 -13.59 10.03
N ILE A 293 11.72 -13.82 9.57
CA ILE A 293 12.33 -15.15 9.54
C ILE A 293 12.51 -15.68 10.97
N GLU A 294 12.96 -14.85 11.91
CA GLU A 294 13.07 -15.22 13.32
C GLU A 294 11.70 -15.62 13.91
N ARG A 295 10.63 -14.87 13.61
CA ARG A 295 9.25 -15.22 13.99
C ARG A 295 8.82 -16.55 13.40
N PHE A 296 9.14 -16.82 12.13
CA PHE A 296 8.84 -18.10 11.49
C PHE A 296 9.55 -19.25 12.18
N THR A 297 10.86 -19.13 12.41
CA THR A 297 11.66 -20.18 13.05
C THR A 297 11.24 -20.45 14.49
N SER A 298 10.87 -19.42 15.25
CA SER A 298 10.43 -19.56 16.64
C SER A 298 8.99 -20.10 16.78
N SER A 299 8.12 -19.86 15.79
CA SER A 299 6.70 -20.22 15.86
C SER A 299 6.35 -21.53 15.15
N LEU A 300 7.08 -21.88 14.08
CA LEU A 300 6.83 -23.10 13.31
C LEU A 300 7.36 -24.32 14.07
N THR A 301 6.52 -25.35 14.13
CA THR A 301 6.86 -26.66 14.68
C THR A 301 6.42 -27.77 13.73
N SER A 302 6.99 -28.97 13.83
CA SER A 302 6.64 -30.12 12.99
C SER A 302 5.17 -30.53 13.01
N THR A 303 4.40 -30.09 14.01
CA THR A 303 2.97 -30.40 14.18
C THR A 303 2.05 -29.23 13.79
N THR A 304 2.60 -28.15 13.25
CA THR A 304 1.83 -26.98 12.81
C THR A 304 0.81 -27.38 11.75
N LYS A 305 -0.42 -26.89 11.91
CA LYS A 305 -1.53 -27.16 10.99
C LYS A 305 -1.90 -25.90 10.21
N LEU A 306 -2.81 -26.02 9.23
CA LEU A 306 -3.21 -24.93 8.34
C LEU A 306 -3.57 -23.64 9.08
N LYS A 307 -4.38 -23.73 10.16
CA LYS A 307 -4.74 -22.56 10.98
C LYS A 307 -3.50 -21.85 11.54
N GLY A 308 -2.60 -22.60 12.17
CA GLY A 308 -1.38 -22.04 12.75
C GLY A 308 -0.43 -21.49 11.69
N LEU A 309 -0.34 -22.15 10.54
CA LEU A 309 0.47 -21.67 9.42
C LEU A 309 -0.01 -20.30 8.90
N LEU A 310 -1.32 -20.10 8.78
CA LEU A 310 -1.91 -18.81 8.38
C LEU A 310 -1.73 -17.72 9.45
N GLU A 311 -1.84 -18.09 10.74
CA GLU A 311 -1.57 -17.18 11.85
C GLU A 311 -0.11 -16.71 11.87
N ILE A 312 0.83 -17.62 11.63
CA ILE A 312 2.27 -17.32 11.55
C ILE A 312 2.57 -16.49 10.29
N LEU A 313 2.02 -16.83 9.14
CA LEU A 313 2.17 -16.03 7.92
C LEU A 313 1.71 -14.59 8.15
N ALA A 314 0.55 -14.40 8.79
CA ALA A 314 0.00 -13.08 9.06
C ALA A 314 0.74 -12.30 10.16
N SER A 315 1.57 -12.94 10.99
CA SER A 315 2.38 -12.30 12.01
C SER A 315 3.70 -11.71 11.49
N ALA A 316 3.97 -11.84 10.18
CA ALA A 316 5.12 -11.25 9.51
C ALA A 316 5.19 -9.72 9.71
N THR A 317 6.41 -9.20 9.93
CA THR A 317 6.69 -7.78 10.17
C THR A 317 6.28 -6.90 8.99
N GLU A 318 6.29 -7.44 7.77
CA GLU A 318 5.82 -6.78 6.56
C GLU A 318 4.37 -6.28 6.69
N TYR A 319 3.53 -7.02 7.43
CA TYR A 319 2.14 -6.63 7.64
C TYR A 319 1.94 -5.59 8.74
N GLU A 320 2.94 -5.27 9.56
CA GLU A 320 2.87 -4.13 10.50
C GLU A 320 2.66 -2.81 9.76
N GLN A 321 3.03 -2.75 8.48
CA GLN A 321 2.87 -1.57 7.66
C GLN A 321 1.41 -1.31 7.21
N LEU A 322 0.50 -2.27 7.40
CA LEU A 322 -0.87 -2.12 6.96
C LEU A 322 -1.56 -0.90 7.62
N PRO A 323 -2.29 -0.09 6.86
CA PRO A 323 -2.91 1.12 7.37
C PRO A 323 -4.05 0.76 8.33
N LYS A 324 -4.07 1.44 9.48
CA LYS A 324 -5.19 1.45 10.42
C LYS A 324 -6.00 2.72 10.17
N ARG A 325 -7.29 2.59 9.88
CA ARG A 325 -8.15 3.75 9.60
C ARG A 325 -9.30 3.81 10.61
N PRO A 326 -9.68 5.01 11.10
CA PRO A 326 -10.79 5.17 12.03
C PRO A 326 -12.10 4.58 11.49
N GLY A 327 -12.77 3.80 12.33
CA GLY A 327 -14.06 3.18 11.99
C GLY A 327 -13.97 1.91 11.14
N GLU A 328 -12.76 1.42 10.79
CA GLU A 328 -12.61 0.11 10.13
C GLU A 328 -12.83 -1.08 11.07
N GLU A 329 -12.73 -0.88 12.39
CA GLU A 329 -12.84 -1.92 13.41
C GLU A 329 -14.11 -2.76 13.28
N GLU A 330 -15.25 -2.10 13.06
CA GLU A 330 -16.55 -2.77 12.92
C GLU A 330 -16.62 -3.61 11.62
N LEU A 331 -16.00 -3.14 10.55
CA LEU A 331 -15.93 -3.88 9.29
C LEU A 331 -15.05 -5.11 9.43
N ILE A 332 -13.88 -4.96 10.05
CA ILE A 332 -12.95 -6.06 10.34
C ILE A 332 -13.63 -7.07 11.27
N ARG A 333 -14.32 -6.61 12.33
CA ARG A 333 -15.07 -7.46 13.25
C ARG A 333 -16.11 -8.32 12.53
N ARG A 334 -16.86 -7.73 11.59
CA ARG A 334 -17.82 -8.48 10.77
C ARG A 334 -17.12 -9.52 9.91
N LEU A 335 -16.02 -9.15 9.24
CA LEU A 335 -15.25 -10.10 8.44
C LEU A 335 -14.75 -11.26 9.30
N VAL A 336 -14.12 -10.99 10.44
CA VAL A 336 -13.60 -11.98 11.40
C VAL A 336 -14.66 -13.02 11.78
N ASN A 337 -15.90 -12.59 12.05
CA ASN A 337 -17.00 -13.48 12.46
C ASN A 337 -17.47 -14.43 11.34
N HIS A 338 -17.16 -14.12 10.08
CA HIS A 338 -17.53 -14.93 8.91
C HIS A 338 -16.38 -15.77 8.37
N GLN A 339 -15.20 -15.76 9.01
CA GLN A 339 -14.05 -16.53 8.56
C GLN A 339 -14.11 -17.99 9.01
N ARG A 340 -13.46 -18.86 8.23
CA ARG A 340 -13.37 -20.31 8.48
C ARG A 340 -12.68 -20.62 9.82
N PHE A 341 -11.56 -19.95 10.09
CA PHE A 341 -10.82 -20.12 11.34
C PHE A 341 -11.09 -18.97 12.31
N SER A 342 -11.53 -19.33 13.51
CA SER A 342 -11.78 -18.38 14.59
C SER A 342 -10.48 -17.81 15.16
N PHE A 343 -10.54 -16.55 15.56
CA PHE A 343 -9.44 -15.82 16.15
C PHE A 343 -9.48 -15.92 17.68
N GLY A 344 -8.34 -16.11 18.33
CA GLY A 344 -8.25 -16.02 19.79
C GLY A 344 -8.22 -14.56 20.24
N ASN A 345 -9.29 -14.08 20.86
CA ASN A 345 -9.41 -12.71 21.40
C ASN A 345 -8.88 -11.60 20.46
N PRO A 346 -9.44 -11.48 19.25
CA PRO A 346 -8.90 -10.57 18.23
C PRO A 346 -8.99 -9.11 18.65
N LYS A 347 -7.87 -8.39 18.57
CA LYS A 347 -7.85 -6.92 18.60
C LYS A 347 -8.08 -6.42 17.17
N TYR A 348 -9.24 -5.82 16.89
CA TYR A 348 -9.60 -5.41 15.52
C TYR A 348 -8.77 -4.23 14.98
N THR A 349 -7.98 -3.59 15.84
CA THR A 349 -7.00 -2.56 15.49
C THR A 349 -5.61 -3.12 15.16
N ASP A 350 -5.41 -4.42 15.34
CA ASP A 350 -4.13 -5.11 15.10
C ASP A 350 -3.96 -5.38 13.58
N PRO A 351 -2.86 -4.93 12.97
CA PRO A 351 -2.65 -5.11 11.54
C PRO A 351 -2.45 -6.58 11.16
N HIS A 352 -1.96 -7.43 12.06
CA HIS A 352 -1.80 -8.87 11.81
C HIS A 352 -3.15 -9.59 11.82
N VAL A 353 -4.06 -9.21 12.74
CA VAL A 353 -5.45 -9.70 12.73
C VAL A 353 -6.13 -9.29 11.43
N LYS A 354 -5.91 -8.05 10.98
CA LYS A 354 -6.41 -7.57 9.68
C LYS A 354 -5.84 -8.38 8.52
N ALA A 355 -4.52 -8.61 8.46
CA ALA A 355 -3.87 -9.39 7.41
C ALA A 355 -4.43 -10.82 7.33
N ASN A 356 -4.53 -11.52 8.47
CA ASN A 356 -5.10 -12.86 8.54
C ASN A 356 -6.57 -12.88 8.08
N THR A 357 -7.38 -11.91 8.53
CA THR A 357 -8.77 -11.78 8.11
C THR A 357 -8.90 -11.60 6.59
N LEU A 358 -8.04 -10.77 6.00
CA LEU A 358 -8.05 -10.50 4.56
C LEU A 358 -7.55 -11.71 3.74
N LEU A 359 -6.59 -12.49 4.25
CA LEU A 359 -6.19 -13.77 3.66
C LEU A 359 -7.34 -14.79 3.66
N GLN A 360 -8.01 -14.96 4.80
CA GLN A 360 -9.14 -15.90 4.88
C GLN A 360 -10.34 -15.46 4.01
N ALA A 361 -10.58 -14.14 3.92
CA ALA A 361 -11.59 -13.59 3.03
C ALA A 361 -11.25 -13.84 1.55
N HIS A 362 -9.97 -13.78 1.18
CA HIS A 362 -9.47 -14.10 -0.16
C HIS A 362 -9.73 -15.57 -0.52
N PHE A 363 -9.34 -16.51 0.35
CA PHE A 363 -9.61 -17.93 0.15
C PHE A 363 -11.11 -18.25 0.07
N SER A 364 -11.95 -17.46 0.76
CA SER A 364 -13.40 -17.63 0.74
C SER A 364 -14.08 -16.94 -0.44
N ARG A 365 -13.32 -16.22 -1.28
CA ARG A 365 -13.83 -15.31 -2.33
C ARG A 365 -14.90 -14.36 -1.80
N GLN A 366 -14.77 -13.95 -0.55
CA GLN A 366 -15.69 -13.00 0.07
C GLN A 366 -15.39 -11.61 -0.48
N MET A 367 -16.42 -10.91 -0.97
CA MET A 367 -16.27 -9.56 -1.51
C MET A 367 -15.83 -8.59 -0.41
N VAL A 368 -14.61 -8.07 -0.54
CA VAL A 368 -14.07 -7.01 0.31
C VAL A 368 -14.16 -5.69 -0.45
N GLY A 369 -14.78 -4.68 0.14
CA GLY A 369 -15.03 -3.40 -0.52
C GLY A 369 -14.08 -2.27 -0.09
N GLY A 370 -13.97 -1.26 -0.95
CA GLY A 370 -13.36 0.04 -0.61
C GLY A 370 -11.88 -0.06 -0.20
N ASN A 371 -11.54 0.50 0.97
CA ASN A 371 -10.16 0.54 1.45
C ASN A 371 -9.60 -0.85 1.77
N LEU A 372 -10.43 -1.75 2.31
CA LEU A 372 -9.98 -3.09 2.70
C LEU A 372 -9.62 -3.95 1.48
N ALA A 373 -10.22 -3.70 0.31
CA ALA A 373 -9.86 -4.38 -0.94
C ALA A 373 -8.43 -4.01 -1.37
N SER A 374 -8.09 -2.73 -1.27
CA SER A 374 -6.74 -2.21 -1.53
C SER A 374 -5.73 -2.81 -0.55
N ASP A 375 -6.10 -2.94 0.72
CA ASP A 375 -5.26 -3.56 1.73
C ASP A 375 -5.09 -5.07 1.48
N GLN A 376 -6.15 -5.76 1.02
CA GLN A 376 -6.08 -7.18 0.65
C GLN A 376 -5.10 -7.40 -0.50
N GLN A 377 -5.12 -6.54 -1.52
CA GLN A 377 -4.15 -6.61 -2.60
C GLN A 377 -2.71 -6.45 -2.08
N GLU A 378 -2.47 -5.49 -1.19
CA GLU A 378 -1.15 -5.29 -0.57
C GLU A 378 -0.71 -6.52 0.21
N VAL A 379 -1.63 -7.14 0.97
CA VAL A 379 -1.36 -8.40 1.69
C VAL A 379 -0.94 -9.52 0.73
N LEU A 380 -1.69 -9.71 -0.36
CA LEU A 380 -1.45 -10.76 -1.34
C LEU A 380 -0.12 -10.58 -2.09
N LEU A 381 0.28 -9.33 -2.37
CA LEU A 381 1.56 -9.03 -3.05
C LEU A 381 2.78 -9.52 -2.26
N SER A 382 2.76 -9.42 -0.93
CA SER A 382 3.84 -9.94 -0.09
C SER A 382 3.67 -11.40 0.31
N ALA A 383 2.45 -11.93 0.32
CA ALA A 383 2.18 -13.29 0.83
C ALA A 383 2.93 -14.39 0.06
N GLY A 384 3.09 -14.23 -1.26
CA GLY A 384 3.80 -15.22 -2.10
C GLY A 384 5.26 -15.42 -1.66
N ARG A 385 6.03 -14.33 -1.56
CA ARG A 385 7.44 -14.37 -1.11
C ARG A 385 7.58 -14.82 0.34
N LEU A 386 6.66 -14.40 1.21
CA LEU A 386 6.64 -14.83 2.62
C LEU A 386 6.43 -16.34 2.74
N LEU A 387 5.50 -16.92 1.96
CA LEU A 387 5.28 -18.37 1.95
C LEU A 387 6.47 -19.15 1.40
N GLN A 388 7.11 -18.66 0.33
CA GLN A 388 8.32 -19.30 -0.20
C GLN A 388 9.44 -19.32 0.85
N ALA A 389 9.63 -18.22 1.58
CA ALA A 389 10.56 -18.19 2.69
C ALA A 389 10.16 -19.13 3.83
N MET A 390 8.87 -19.23 4.17
CA MET A 390 8.40 -20.23 5.14
C MET A 390 8.73 -21.65 4.68
N VAL A 391 8.51 -21.99 3.40
CA VAL A 391 8.86 -23.30 2.84
C VAL A 391 10.36 -23.61 3.04
N ASP A 392 11.24 -22.64 2.80
CA ASP A 392 12.69 -22.82 2.97
C ASP A 392 13.11 -22.96 4.43
N VAL A 393 12.47 -22.24 5.35
CA VAL A 393 12.65 -22.42 6.80
C VAL A 393 12.19 -23.81 7.24
N ILE A 394 11.03 -24.27 6.75
CA ILE A 394 10.45 -25.58 7.07
C ILE A 394 11.32 -26.71 6.51
N SER A 395 11.78 -26.57 5.27
CA SER A 395 12.61 -27.57 4.58
C SER A 395 13.99 -27.70 5.23
N SER A 396 14.58 -26.61 5.69
CA SER A 396 15.82 -26.60 6.47
C SER A 396 15.71 -27.40 7.78
N ASN A 397 14.50 -27.49 8.36
CA ASN A 397 14.22 -28.29 9.55
C ASN A 397 13.76 -29.73 9.25
N GLY A 398 13.59 -30.09 7.97
CA GLY A 398 13.23 -31.46 7.55
C GLY A 398 11.76 -31.85 7.80
N TRP A 399 10.83 -30.90 7.89
CA TRP A 399 9.41 -31.19 8.16
C TRP A 399 8.58 -31.33 6.88
N LEU A 400 8.61 -32.52 6.26
CA LEU A 400 7.96 -32.80 4.96
C LEU A 400 6.48 -32.40 4.91
N ASN A 401 5.66 -32.86 5.87
CA ASN A 401 4.21 -32.60 5.85
C ASN A 401 3.88 -31.11 5.94
N LEU A 402 4.66 -30.37 6.72
CA LEU A 402 4.47 -28.92 6.86
C LEU A 402 4.94 -28.18 5.60
N ALA A 403 5.99 -28.67 4.94
CA ALA A 403 6.46 -28.09 3.67
C ALA A 403 5.41 -28.27 2.57
N LEU A 404 4.82 -29.46 2.45
CA LEU A 404 3.73 -29.73 1.51
C LEU A 404 2.51 -28.83 1.81
N LEU A 405 2.14 -28.69 3.09
CA LEU A 405 1.06 -27.80 3.49
C LEU A 405 1.35 -26.33 3.11
N ALA A 406 2.57 -25.85 3.30
CA ALA A 406 2.93 -24.49 2.89
C ALA A 406 2.90 -24.30 1.35
N MET A 407 3.28 -25.31 0.59
CA MET A 407 3.14 -25.32 -0.87
C MET A 407 1.66 -25.31 -1.30
N GLU A 408 0.79 -26.08 -0.63
CA GLU A 408 -0.65 -26.05 -0.85
C GLU A 408 -1.22 -24.65 -0.55
N VAL A 409 -0.80 -23.99 0.54
CA VAL A 409 -1.24 -22.61 0.82
C VAL A 409 -0.76 -21.63 -0.26
N SER A 410 0.42 -21.82 -0.84
CA SER A 410 0.88 -21.01 -1.98
C SER A 410 -0.06 -21.14 -3.19
N GLN A 411 -0.53 -22.35 -3.48
CA GLN A 411 -1.55 -22.60 -4.51
C GLN A 411 -2.89 -21.97 -4.14
N MET A 412 -3.32 -22.08 -2.87
CA MET A 412 -4.53 -21.44 -2.36
C MET A 412 -4.51 -19.92 -2.51
N ILE A 413 -3.35 -19.27 -2.27
CA ILE A 413 -3.19 -17.82 -2.47
C ILE A 413 -3.33 -17.47 -3.95
N THR A 414 -2.68 -18.24 -4.83
CA THR A 414 -2.71 -18.01 -6.28
C THR A 414 -4.13 -18.15 -6.84
N GLN A 415 -4.85 -19.20 -6.44
CA GLN A 415 -6.19 -19.51 -6.97
C GLN A 415 -7.33 -18.84 -6.20
N GLY A 416 -7.06 -18.24 -5.04
CA GLY A 416 -8.06 -17.61 -4.18
C GLY A 416 -9.17 -18.57 -3.76
N MET A 417 -8.79 -19.75 -3.26
CA MET A 417 -9.73 -20.79 -2.81
C MET A 417 -9.12 -21.61 -1.66
N TRP A 418 -9.96 -22.31 -0.89
CA TRP A 418 -9.47 -23.23 0.13
C TRP A 418 -9.04 -24.56 -0.47
N GLY A 419 -8.06 -25.24 0.15
CA GLY A 419 -7.55 -26.54 -0.35
C GLY A 419 -8.57 -27.69 -0.37
N HIS A 420 -9.73 -27.55 0.28
CA HIS A 420 -10.81 -28.55 0.23
C HIS A 420 -11.96 -28.13 -0.71
N ASP A 421 -11.83 -26.99 -1.38
CA ASP A 421 -12.81 -26.56 -2.39
C ASP A 421 -12.62 -27.36 -3.69
N SER A 422 -13.66 -27.42 -4.53
CA SER A 422 -13.59 -28.10 -5.83
C SER A 422 -12.54 -27.47 -6.75
N GLU A 423 -11.68 -28.28 -7.36
CA GLU A 423 -10.66 -27.86 -8.32
C GLU A 423 -11.22 -27.06 -9.49
N LEU A 424 -12.49 -27.31 -9.85
CA LEU A 424 -13.18 -26.63 -10.94
C LEU A 424 -13.34 -25.13 -10.69
N LEU A 425 -13.28 -24.68 -9.43
CA LEU A 425 -13.35 -23.25 -9.10
C LEU A 425 -12.12 -22.46 -9.56
N GLN A 426 -11.04 -23.13 -9.98
CA GLN A 426 -9.89 -22.48 -10.62
C GLN A 426 -10.25 -21.89 -11.98
N LEU A 427 -11.27 -22.46 -12.65
CA LEU A 427 -11.70 -21.99 -13.96
C LEU A 427 -12.49 -20.68 -13.86
N PRO A 428 -12.26 -19.71 -14.77
CA PRO A 428 -13.07 -18.50 -14.84
C PRO A 428 -14.56 -18.82 -14.97
N HIS A 429 -15.40 -17.99 -14.35
CA HIS A 429 -16.87 -18.10 -14.39
C HIS A 429 -17.49 -19.36 -13.75
N TYR A 430 -16.70 -20.24 -13.13
CA TYR A 430 -17.25 -21.34 -12.34
C TYR A 430 -17.73 -20.86 -10.97
N THR A 431 -19.02 -21.07 -10.69
CA THR A 431 -19.61 -20.85 -9.37
C THR A 431 -19.63 -22.14 -8.56
N LYS A 432 -19.88 -22.03 -7.25
CA LYS A 432 -20.00 -23.21 -6.36
C LYS A 432 -21.15 -24.12 -6.78
N GLU A 433 -22.22 -23.55 -7.31
CA GLU A 433 -23.38 -24.27 -7.83
C GLU A 433 -23.02 -25.05 -9.11
N LEU A 434 -22.25 -24.43 -10.02
CA LEU A 434 -21.82 -25.09 -11.25
C LEU A 434 -20.83 -26.24 -10.95
N ALA A 435 -19.87 -26.02 -10.04
CA ALA A 435 -18.96 -27.06 -9.60
C ALA A 435 -19.70 -28.25 -8.97
N LYS A 436 -20.73 -27.97 -8.15
CA LYS A 436 -21.60 -29.02 -7.60
C LYS A 436 -22.37 -29.77 -8.68
N LYS A 437 -22.92 -29.07 -9.69
CA LYS A 437 -23.60 -29.68 -10.84
C LYS A 437 -22.66 -30.62 -11.63
N CYS A 438 -21.39 -30.25 -11.78
CA CYS A 438 -20.36 -31.09 -12.42
C CYS A 438 -20.08 -32.37 -11.61
N GLN A 439 -19.99 -32.26 -10.28
CA GLN A 439 -19.81 -33.43 -9.40
C GLN A 439 -21.04 -34.35 -9.41
N GLU A 440 -22.24 -33.79 -9.47
CA GLU A 440 -23.50 -34.53 -9.52
C GLU A 440 -23.91 -34.96 -10.94
N ASN A 441 -23.00 -34.83 -11.93
CA ASN A 441 -23.31 -35.10 -13.32
C ASN A 441 -23.72 -36.58 -13.54
N PRO A 442 -24.91 -36.85 -14.10
CA PRO A 442 -25.38 -38.21 -14.32
C PRO A 442 -24.55 -38.91 -15.40
N GLY A 443 -23.81 -39.96 -14.99
CA GLY A 443 -23.01 -40.81 -15.89
C GLY A 443 -21.54 -40.87 -15.49
N LYS A 444 -20.87 -39.71 -15.38
CA LYS A 444 -19.50 -39.58 -14.90
C LYS A 444 -19.40 -38.32 -14.04
N SER A 445 -19.02 -38.49 -12.77
CA SER A 445 -18.68 -37.37 -11.87
C SER A 445 -17.49 -36.62 -12.44
N VAL A 446 -17.59 -35.29 -12.48
CA VAL A 446 -16.52 -34.41 -12.95
C VAL A 446 -15.97 -33.67 -11.75
N GLU A 447 -14.79 -34.10 -11.27
CA GLU A 447 -14.19 -33.60 -10.03
C GLU A 447 -12.93 -32.76 -10.28
N SER A 448 -12.22 -33.06 -11.36
CA SER A 448 -10.99 -32.40 -11.76
C SER A 448 -11.10 -31.66 -13.10
N VAL A 449 -10.14 -30.77 -13.36
CA VAL A 449 -10.01 -30.12 -14.67
C VAL A 449 -9.71 -31.15 -15.78
N PHE A 450 -9.01 -32.24 -15.46
CA PHE A 450 -8.73 -33.30 -16.42
C PHE A 450 -10.00 -34.04 -16.87
N ASP A 451 -10.93 -34.28 -15.94
CA ASP A 451 -12.22 -34.88 -16.28
C ASP A 451 -12.98 -34.02 -17.30
N LEU A 452 -12.96 -32.69 -17.14
CA LEU A 452 -13.57 -31.76 -18.10
C LEU A 452 -12.89 -31.82 -19.47
N VAL A 453 -11.56 -31.93 -19.51
CA VAL A 453 -10.79 -32.00 -20.76
C VAL A 453 -11.11 -33.28 -21.53
N GLU A 454 -11.33 -34.39 -20.84
CA GLU A 454 -11.70 -35.67 -21.45
C GLU A 454 -13.15 -35.71 -21.96
N MET A 455 -14.03 -34.81 -21.49
CA MET A 455 -15.42 -34.74 -21.97
C MET A 455 -15.49 -34.34 -23.44
N LYS A 456 -16.48 -34.88 -24.16
CA LYS A 456 -16.80 -34.42 -25.51
C LYS A 456 -17.35 -33.00 -25.46
N ASP A 457 -17.08 -32.21 -26.50
CA ASP A 457 -17.46 -30.80 -26.55
C ASP A 457 -18.98 -30.58 -26.40
N ASP A 458 -19.81 -31.43 -27.03
CA ASP A 458 -21.27 -31.33 -26.92
C ASP A 458 -21.76 -31.57 -25.48
N GLU A 459 -21.25 -32.63 -24.82
CA GLU A 459 -21.57 -32.96 -23.43
C GLU A 459 -21.08 -31.87 -22.46
N ARG A 460 -19.89 -31.32 -22.73
CA ARG A 460 -19.31 -30.22 -21.96
C ARG A 460 -20.16 -28.96 -22.11
N HIS A 461 -20.61 -28.62 -23.31
CA HIS A 461 -21.45 -27.44 -23.54
C HIS A 461 -22.82 -27.55 -22.89
N GLU A 462 -23.45 -28.72 -22.97
CA GLU A 462 -24.74 -28.97 -22.32
C GLU A 462 -24.64 -28.89 -20.78
N LEU A 463 -23.54 -29.42 -20.22
CA LEU A 463 -23.31 -29.38 -18.78
C LEU A 463 -23.07 -27.95 -18.28
N LEU A 464 -22.20 -27.20 -18.97
CA LEU A 464 -21.71 -25.91 -18.49
C LEU A 464 -22.67 -24.74 -18.77
N GLN A 465 -23.38 -24.75 -19.90
CA GLN A 465 -24.34 -23.70 -20.28
C GLN A 465 -23.76 -22.26 -20.19
N ILE A 466 -22.44 -22.13 -20.36
CA ILE A 466 -21.75 -20.83 -20.32
C ILE A 466 -22.01 -20.11 -21.65
N SER A 467 -22.44 -18.85 -21.59
CA SER A 467 -22.74 -18.02 -22.77
C SER A 467 -21.54 -17.88 -23.71
N GLU A 468 -21.76 -17.83 -25.03
CA GLU A 468 -20.68 -17.69 -26.03
C GLU A 468 -19.79 -16.44 -25.82
N SER A 469 -20.30 -15.40 -25.16
CA SER A 469 -19.54 -14.18 -24.80
C SER A 469 -18.51 -14.36 -23.67
N ALA A 470 -18.47 -15.52 -23.02
CA ALA A 470 -17.54 -15.87 -21.95
C ALA A 470 -16.61 -17.04 -22.33
N ARG A 471 -16.56 -17.41 -23.62
CA ARG A 471 -15.66 -18.43 -24.18
C ARG A 471 -14.27 -17.86 -24.48
#